data_AF-A0A8T5QTZ2-F1
#
_entry.id   AF-A0A8T5QTZ2-F1
#
_cell.length_a   1.000
_cell.length_b   1.000
_cell.length_c   1.000
_cell.angle_alpha   90.00
_cell.angle_beta   90.00
_cell.angle_gamma   90.00
#
_symmetry.space_group_name_H-M   'P 1'
#
loop_
_entity.id
_entity.type
_entity.pdbx_description
1 polymer ?
#
loop_
_entity_poly.entity_id
_entity_poly.type
_entity_poly.pdbx_seq_one_letter_code
_entity_poly.pdbx_strand_id
1 'polypeptide(L)' 'MPRKPRKWAKVEEGGLYGWKKTMSDAGRHRILNAAVKKDSYATIVRRLNQLRNITKDRKTKELMEKDMEYLKKKHR' A
#
# COMPACT_ATOMS: atom_id res chain seq x y z
N MET A 1 22.83 14.68 -9.46
CA MET A 1 21.56 14.74 -10.23
C MET A 1 20.46 14.02 -9.43
N PRO A 2 19.32 14.66 -9.11
CA PRO A 2 18.20 13.95 -8.52
C PRO A 2 17.70 12.89 -9.51
N ARG A 3 17.73 11.62 -9.10
CA ARG A 3 17.27 10.50 -9.93
C ARG A 3 15.79 10.75 -10.26
N LYS A 4 15.45 10.86 -11.55
CA LYS A 4 14.05 10.97 -12.00
C LYS A 4 13.24 9.84 -11.35
N PRO A 5 12.11 10.12 -10.68
CA PRO A 5 11.27 9.07 -10.13
C PRO A 5 10.88 8.12 -11.26
N ARG A 6 11.14 6.82 -11.08
CA ARG A 6 10.82 5.79 -12.07
C ARG A 6 9.33 5.88 -12.42
N LYS A 7 8.95 5.64 -13.68
CA LYS A 7 7.55 5.84 -14.18
C LYS A 7 6.47 5.18 -13.30
N TRP A 8 6.76 4.09 -12.59
CA TRP A 8 5.82 3.48 -11.64
C TRP A 8 5.56 4.32 -10.38
N ALA A 9 6.50 5.16 -9.94
CA ALA A 9 6.31 6.10 -8.84
C ALA A 9 5.38 7.26 -9.21
N LYS A 10 5.20 7.55 -10.52
CA LYS A 10 4.20 8.52 -11.02
C LYS A 10 2.81 7.91 -11.24
N VAL A 11 2.69 6.58 -11.30
CA VAL A 11 1.38 5.90 -11.38
C VAL A 11 0.69 5.89 -10.01
N GLU A 12 1.42 6.12 -8.93
CA GLU A 12 0.93 6.01 -7.55
C GLU A 12 1.08 7.30 -6.74
N GLU A 13 0.85 8.47 -7.35
CA GLU A 13 0.33 9.60 -6.56
C GLU A 13 -1.10 9.27 -6.12
N GLY A 14 -1.23 8.39 -5.13
CA GLY A 14 -2.47 8.18 -4.40
C GLY A 14 -3.39 7.09 -4.93
N GLY A 15 -3.07 5.83 -4.63
CA GLY A 15 -4.12 4.85 -4.35
C GLY A 15 -3.79 3.45 -4.81
N LEU A 16 -3.23 2.64 -3.91
CA LEU A 16 -3.19 1.20 -4.07
C LEU A 16 -4.64 0.70 -4.18
N TYR A 17 -5.16 0.55 -5.39
CA TYR A 17 -6.57 0.24 -5.66
C TYR A 17 -7.59 1.19 -4.97
N GLY A 18 -7.26 2.48 -4.87
CA GLY A 18 -8.11 3.46 -4.17
C GLY A 18 -7.90 3.52 -2.66
N TRP A 19 -6.84 2.87 -2.14
CA TRP A 19 -6.39 3.02 -0.77
C TRP A 19 -6.09 4.48 -0.44
N LYS A 20 -6.66 4.99 0.67
CA LYS A 20 -6.41 6.35 1.16
C LYS A 20 -6.17 6.32 2.66
N LYS A 21 -5.23 7.16 3.13
CA LYS A 21 -4.93 7.31 4.57
C LYS A 21 -6.08 7.88 5.41
N THR A 22 -7.07 8.50 4.75
CA THR A 22 -8.27 9.05 5.39
C THR A 22 -9.38 8.01 5.59
N MET A 23 -9.25 6.82 4.99
CA MET A 23 -10.23 5.75 5.16
C MET A 23 -10.06 5.05 6.50
N SER A 24 -11.18 4.55 7.03
CA SER A 24 -11.19 3.64 8.17
C SER A 24 -10.42 2.35 7.86
N ASP A 25 -9.93 1.69 8.91
CA ASP A 25 -9.16 0.44 8.80
C ASP A 25 -9.95 -0.63 8.02
N ALA A 26 -11.25 -0.76 8.30
CA ALA A 26 -12.14 -1.69 7.59
C ALA A 26 -12.22 -1.40 6.09
N GLY A 27 -12.32 -0.11 5.71
CA GLY A 27 -12.35 0.30 4.32
C GLY A 27 -11.04 -0.01 3.59
N ARG A 28 -9.89 0.26 4.23
CA ARG A 28 -8.56 -0.08 3.68
C ARG A 28 -8.39 -1.58 3.53
N HIS A 29 -8.74 -2.37 4.54
CA HIS A 29 -8.68 -3.83 4.47
C HIS A 29 -9.56 -4.40 3.35
N ARG A 30 -10.77 -3.87 3.12
CA ARG A 30 -11.64 -4.32 2.01
C ARG A 30 -10.98 -4.09 0.65
N ILE A 31 -10.41 -2.90 0.44
CA ILE A 31 -9.67 -2.58 -0.80
C ILE A 31 -8.48 -3.51 -0.98
N LEU A 32 -7.67 -3.69 0.07
CA LEU A 32 -6.50 -4.55 0.03
C LEU A 32 -6.86 -6.00 -0.29
N ASN A 33 -7.94 -6.52 0.29
CA ASN A 33 -8.43 -7.86 -0.02
C ASN A 33 -8.87 -7.99 -1.48
N ALA A 34 -9.58 -6.99 -2.02
CA ALA A 34 -9.96 -6.97 -3.44
C ALA A 34 -8.71 -6.91 -4.34
N ALA A 35 -7.72 -6.13 -3.96
CA ALA A 35 -6.44 -6.01 -4.65
C ALA A 35 -5.65 -7.33 -4.63
N VAL A 36 -5.63 -8.03 -3.50
CA VAL A 36 -4.97 -9.34 -3.37
C VAL A 36 -5.62 -10.39 -4.26
N LYS A 37 -6.96 -10.39 -4.39
CA LYS A 37 -7.66 -11.29 -5.32
C LYS A 37 -7.28 -11.04 -6.78
N LYS A 38 -6.93 -9.81 -7.14
CA LYS A 38 -6.60 -9.43 -8.52
C LYS A 38 -5.12 -9.62 -8.86
N ASP A 39 -4.21 -9.16 -8.01
CA ASP A 39 -2.77 -9.06 -8.30
C ASP A 39 -1.89 -10.04 -7.50
N SER A 40 -2.48 -10.83 -6.60
CA SER A 40 -1.83 -11.69 -5.59
C SER A 40 -1.29 -10.97 -4.35
N TYR A 41 -1.19 -11.72 -3.25
CA TYR A 41 -0.69 -11.26 -1.95
C TYR A 41 0.72 -10.65 -2.05
N ALA A 42 1.64 -11.36 -2.68
CA ALA A 42 3.05 -10.94 -2.79
C ALA A 42 3.18 -9.59 -3.50
N THR A 43 2.39 -9.36 -4.55
CA THR A 43 2.39 -8.09 -5.29
C THR A 43 1.91 -6.94 -4.42
N ILE A 44 0.82 -7.13 -3.67
CA ILE A 44 0.25 -6.07 -2.82
C ILE A 44 1.19 -5.70 -1.68
N VAL A 45 1.79 -6.68 -1.00
CA VAL A 45 2.78 -6.43 0.05
C VAL A 45 3.98 -5.68 -0.51
N ARG A 46 4.48 -6.06 -1.70
CA ARG A 46 5.58 -5.35 -2.34
C ARG A 46 5.24 -3.89 -2.62
N ARG A 47 4.04 -3.60 -3.15
CA ARG A 47 3.58 -2.23 -3.42
C ARG A 47 3.42 -1.41 -2.13
N LEU A 48 2.81 -1.98 -1.09
CA LEU A 48 2.71 -1.32 0.22
C LEU A 48 4.10 -0.95 0.78
N ASN A 49 5.06 -1.86 0.69
CA ASN A 49 6.43 -1.61 1.16
C ASN A 49 7.15 -0.53 0.31
N GLN A 50 6.93 -0.53 -1.01
CA GLN A 50 7.44 0.53 -1.89
C GLN A 50 6.87 1.90 -1.52
N LEU A 51 5.55 1.99 -1.31
CA LEU A 51 4.90 3.23 -0.90
C LEU A 51 5.38 3.70 0.48
N ARG A 52 5.56 2.79 1.43
CA ARG A 52 6.11 3.09 2.76
C ARG A 52 7.51 3.73 2.68
N ASN A 53 8.34 3.26 1.75
CA ASN A 53 9.71 3.77 1.57
C ASN A 53 9.74 5.12 0.85
N ILE A 54 8.75 5.43 0.00
CA ILE A 54 8.67 6.69 -0.74
C ILE A 54 8.01 7.79 0.09
N THR A 55 7.01 7.45 0.90
CA THR A 55 6.29 8.44 1.70
C THR A 55 7.17 9.00 2.82
N LYS A 56 7.13 10.33 3.01
CA LYS A 56 7.75 11.01 4.15
C LYS A 56 6.79 11.13 5.35
N ASP A 57 5.50 10.87 5.14
CA ASP A 57 4.46 10.99 6.18
C ASP A 57 4.49 9.79 7.13
N ARG A 58 4.86 10.04 8.39
CA ARG A 58 4.95 9.02 9.45
C ARG A 58 3.63 8.29 9.69
N LYS A 59 2.50 9.00 9.69
CA LYS A 59 1.17 8.40 9.90
C LYS A 59 0.84 7.42 8.77
N THR A 60 1.17 7.79 7.55
CA THR A 60 0.99 6.92 6.38
C THR A 60 1.84 5.65 6.49
N LYS A 61 3.08 5.75 6.99
CA LYS A 61 3.93 4.57 7.22
C LYS A 61 3.33 3.61 8.25
N GLU A 62 2.89 4.13 9.39
CA GLU A 62 2.29 3.33 10.47
C GLU A 62 1.02 2.61 9.99
N LEU A 63 0.16 3.28 9.21
CA LEU A 63 -1.02 2.64 8.63
C LEU A 63 -0.65 1.53 7.65
N MET A 64 0.36 1.75 6.80
CA MET A 64 0.83 0.72 5.85
C MET A 64 1.43 -0.48 6.57
N GLU A 65 2.12 -0.29 7.70
CA GLU A 65 2.64 -1.39 8.52
C GLU A 65 1.53 -2.23 9.13
N LYS A 66 0.51 -1.58 9.70
CA LYS A 66 -0.69 -2.27 10.21
C LYS A 66 -1.40 -3.04 9.10
N ASP A 67 -1.55 -2.44 7.92
CA ASP A 67 -2.22 -3.06 6.78
C ASP A 67 -1.40 -4.26 6.23
N MET A 68 -0.07 -4.17 6.21
CA MET A 68 0.80 -5.31 5.88
C MET A 68 0.71 -6.43 6.92
N GLU A 69 0.65 -6.10 8.21
CA GLU A 69 0.49 -7.06 9.30
C GLU A 69 -0.86 -7.78 9.21
N TYR A 70 -1.93 -7.04 8.91
CA TYR A 70 -3.26 -7.60 8.66
C TYR A 70 -3.23 -8.62 7.52
N LEU A 71 -2.63 -8.25 6.38
CA LEU A 71 -2.54 -9.15 5.23
C LEU A 71 -1.69 -10.39 5.55
N LYS A 72 -0.59 -10.23 6.31
CA LYS A 72 0.25 -11.34 6.77
C LYS A 72 -0.53 -12.30 7.67
N LYS A 73 -1.34 -11.79 8.61
CA LYS A 73 -2.16 -12.63 9.50
C LYS A 73 -3.25 -13.40 8.74
N LYS A 74 -3.81 -12.80 7.68
CA LYS A 74 -4.92 -13.38 6.91
C LYS A 74 -4.50 -14.45 5.90
N HIS A 75 -3.30 -14.30 5.32
CA HIS A 75 -2.81 -15.16 4.23
C HIS A 75 -1.68 -16.12 4.67
N ARG A 76 -1.46 -16.25 5.98
CA ARG A 76 -0.57 -17.24 6.59
C ARG A 76 -1.37 -18.48 6.97
#